data_AF-A0A371D6N8-F1
#
_entry.id   AF-A0A371D6N8-F1
#
_cell.length_a   1.000
_cell.length_b   1.000
_cell.length_c   1.000
_cell.angle_alpha   90.00
_cell.angle_beta   90.00
_cell.angle_gamma   90.00
#
_symmetry.space_group_name_H-M   'P 1'
#
loop_
_entity.id
_entity.type
_entity.pdbx_description
1 polymer ?
#
loop_
_entity_poly.entity_id
_entity_poly.type
_entity_poly.pdbx_seq_one_letter_code
_entity_poly.pdbx_strand_id
1 'polypeptide(L)'
;MSMKTPARAAVKSATPHKSTCRSRAYPSKFSLSGVRSSNIRGTYFLQVIGDNHDEHAGLYEAEIIQVVVNRVWYKDAKDDGILLGDTYTPFPMRGLALVLTAIQCAIEEWSFGQYSPVAFTEQTYKSAYKAHCDGLQTYEQDSKELKIVSEICASIAQEGRLNAKAPRVQQAPQMMLPETAISNAIATYVARRNQKSGLGAASGAA
;
A
#
# COMPACT_ATOMS: atom_id res chain seq x y z
N MET A 1 -3.16 23.76 -9.30
CA MET A 1 -2.09 23.61 -8.30
C MET A 1 -1.23 22.41 -8.70
N SER A 2 0.06 22.62 -8.99
CA SER A 2 0.99 21.56 -9.40
C SER A 2 1.46 20.80 -8.16
N MET A 3 1.07 19.53 -8.00
CA MET A 3 1.53 18.70 -6.89
C MET A 3 2.96 18.22 -7.18
N LYS A 4 3.95 18.87 -6.56
CA LYS A 4 5.33 18.38 -6.54
C LYS A 4 5.42 17.27 -5.49
N THR A 5 4.99 16.06 -5.84
CA THR A 5 4.99 14.93 -4.90
C THR A 5 6.42 14.36 -4.78
N PRO A 6 6.96 14.15 -3.57
CA PRO A 6 8.29 13.58 -3.33
C PRO A 6 8.53 12.26 -4.07
N ALA A 7 7.47 11.47 -4.26
CA ALA A 7 7.47 10.22 -5.03
C ALA A 7 8.01 10.39 -6.46
N ARG A 8 7.68 11.50 -7.13
CA ARG A 8 8.15 11.77 -8.49
C ARG A 8 9.65 12.05 -8.54
N ALA A 9 10.18 12.79 -7.56
CA ALA A 9 11.61 13.04 -7.45
C ALA A 9 12.39 11.76 -7.12
N ALA A 10 11.79 10.89 -6.30
CA ALA A 10 12.34 9.58 -5.95
C ALA A 10 12.44 8.63 -7.15
N VAL A 11 11.47 8.62 -8.08
CA VAL A 11 11.60 7.81 -9.30
C VAL A 11 12.74 8.32 -10.18
N LYS A 12 12.87 9.64 -10.34
CA LYS A 12 13.89 10.26 -11.22
C LYS A 12 15.33 10.01 -10.78
N SER A 13 15.60 9.94 -9.47
CA SER A 13 16.95 9.65 -8.96
C SER A 13 17.24 8.16 -8.82
N ALA A 14 16.29 7.28 -9.14
CA ALA A 14 16.49 5.83 -9.14
C ALA A 14 16.99 5.31 -10.50
N THR A 15 16.92 6.11 -11.58
CA THR A 15 17.24 5.66 -12.95
C THR A 15 18.47 6.36 -13.54
N PRO A 16 19.70 5.89 -13.30
CA PRO A 16 20.84 6.24 -14.14
C PRO A 16 20.76 5.44 -15.43
N HIS A 17 20.64 6.09 -16.60
CA HIS A 17 20.64 5.39 -17.89
C HIS A 17 21.82 5.80 -18.78
N LYS A 18 22.60 4.80 -19.22
CA LYS A 18 23.48 4.87 -20.40
C LYS A 18 22.70 4.30 -21.59
N SER A 19 22.60 5.10 -22.65
CA SER A 19 21.85 4.80 -23.87
C SER A 19 22.49 3.68 -24.70
N THR A 20 21.78 2.57 -24.87
CA THR A 20 21.93 1.71 -26.05
C THR A 20 20.56 1.48 -26.67
N CYS A 21 20.35 2.13 -27.82
CA CYS A 21 19.10 2.21 -28.54
C CYS A 21 18.59 0.86 -29.04
N ARG A 22 17.29 0.60 -28.86
CA ARG A 22 16.46 -0.13 -29.83
C ARG A 22 15.05 0.43 -29.79
N SER A 23 14.64 1.07 -30.88
CA SER A 23 13.33 1.69 -31.01
C SER A 23 12.23 0.62 -31.12
N ARG A 24 11.18 0.75 -30.31
CA ARG A 24 9.87 0.16 -30.57
C ARG A 24 8.82 1.22 -30.22
N ALA A 25 7.92 1.49 -31.16
CA ALA A 25 6.83 2.44 -30.96
C ALA A 25 5.85 1.87 -29.93
N TYR A 26 5.49 2.68 -28.92
CA TYR A 26 4.58 2.28 -27.84
C TYR A 26 3.14 2.71 -28.16
N PRO A 27 2.15 1.80 -28.09
CA PRO A 27 0.75 2.15 -28.32
C PRO A 27 0.12 2.90 -27.13
N SER A 28 -0.85 3.77 -27.44
CA SER A 28 -1.47 4.76 -26.55
C SER A 28 -2.43 4.22 -25.47
N LYS A 29 -2.42 2.91 -25.20
CA LYS A 29 -3.31 2.27 -24.21
C LYS A 29 -2.49 1.35 -23.33
N PHE A 30 -1.84 1.94 -22.33
CA PHE A 30 -0.99 1.22 -21.39
C PHE A 30 -1.85 0.69 -20.24
N SER A 31 -2.23 -0.59 -20.33
CA SER A 31 -2.70 -1.34 -19.16
C SER A 31 -1.48 -1.81 -18.39
N LEU A 32 -1.27 -1.28 -17.19
CA LEU A 32 -0.23 -1.72 -16.27
C LEU A 32 -0.65 -3.05 -15.61
N SER A 33 -0.79 -4.10 -16.42
CA SER A 33 -1.07 -5.47 -15.95
C SER A 33 0.19 -6.22 -15.50
N GLY A 34 1.25 -5.49 -15.20
CA GLY A 34 2.35 -5.95 -14.36
C GLY A 34 3.69 -5.35 -14.74
N VAL A 35 4.56 -5.28 -13.75
CA VAL A 35 5.90 -4.72 -13.85
C VAL A 35 6.87 -5.78 -13.33
N ARG A 36 7.77 -6.28 -14.19
CA ARG A 36 8.96 -7.03 -13.74
C ARG A 36 10.16 -6.11 -13.82
N SER A 37 10.91 -6.04 -12.73
CA SER A 37 12.16 -5.28 -12.61
C SER A 37 13.32 -6.27 -12.53
N SER A 38 14.26 -6.22 -13.48
CA SER A 38 15.55 -6.94 -13.36
C SER A 38 16.63 -5.97 -12.92
N ASN A 39 17.28 -6.27 -11.79
CA ASN A 39 18.33 -5.43 -11.22
C ASN A 39 19.68 -5.78 -11.85
N ILE A 40 20.14 -4.94 -12.78
CA ILE A 40 21.54 -4.90 -13.19
C ILE A 40 22.04 -3.50 -12.86
N ARG A 41 22.72 -3.35 -11.71
CA ARG A 41 23.47 -2.14 -11.31
C ARG A 41 22.62 -0.86 -11.22
N GLY A 42 21.43 -0.95 -10.63
CA GLY A 42 20.57 0.22 -10.37
C GLY A 42 19.85 0.77 -11.61
N THR A 43 19.87 0.05 -12.73
CA THR A 43 19.04 0.36 -13.90
C THR A 43 17.79 -0.52 -13.85
N TYR A 44 16.61 0.10 -13.80
CA TYR A 44 15.32 -0.59 -13.85
C TYR A 44 14.87 -0.74 -15.31
N PHE A 45 14.70 -1.97 -15.77
CA PHE A 45 14.07 -2.25 -17.06
C PHE A 45 12.60 -2.52 -16.84
N LEU A 46 11.74 -1.77 -17.52
CA LEU A 46 10.31 -2.00 -17.53
C LEU A 46 9.96 -2.76 -18.80
N GLN A 47 9.49 -3.99 -18.64
CA GLN A 47 8.98 -4.79 -19.74
C GLN A 47 7.46 -4.72 -19.74
N VAL A 48 6.88 -4.51 -20.93
CA VAL A 48 5.45 -4.71 -21.14
C VAL A 48 5.21 -6.21 -21.09
N ILE A 49 4.41 -6.64 -20.11
CA ILE A 49 4.05 -8.03 -19.89
C ILE A 49 2.95 -8.39 -20.92
N GLY A 50 3.14 -9.46 -21.68
CA GLY A 50 2.13 -10.01 -22.58
C GLY A 50 1.08 -10.84 -21.82
N ASP A 51 0.17 -11.49 -22.53
CA ASP A 51 -0.96 -12.22 -21.92
C ASP A 51 -0.61 -13.63 -21.39
N ASN A 52 0.68 -13.99 -21.38
CA ASN A 52 1.12 -15.31 -20.94
C ASN A 52 1.13 -15.40 -19.40
N HIS A 53 0.61 -16.51 -18.88
CA HIS A 53 0.51 -16.76 -17.42
C HIS A 53 1.85 -16.60 -16.68
N ASP A 54 2.95 -17.10 -17.25
CA ASP A 54 4.29 -17.02 -16.64
C ASP A 54 4.89 -15.60 -16.66
N GLU A 55 4.35 -14.72 -17.49
CA GLU A 55 4.80 -13.34 -17.59
C GLU A 55 4.21 -12.49 -16.45
N HIS A 56 3.04 -12.86 -15.90
CA HIS A 56 2.37 -12.14 -14.80
C HIS A 56 2.85 -12.53 -13.39
N ALA A 57 3.85 -13.41 -13.27
CA ALA A 57 4.43 -13.77 -11.97
C ALA A 57 5.03 -12.54 -11.26
N GLY A 58 4.69 -12.36 -9.97
CA GLY A 58 5.15 -11.23 -9.15
C GLY A 58 4.44 -9.91 -9.46
N LEU A 59 3.16 -9.96 -9.86
CA LEU A 59 2.34 -8.79 -10.12
C LEU A 59 2.30 -7.85 -8.89
N TYR A 60 2.73 -6.60 -9.08
CA TYR A 60 2.88 -5.57 -8.04
C TYR A 60 3.98 -5.81 -6.99
N GLU A 61 4.90 -6.75 -7.23
CA GLU A 61 6.05 -7.04 -6.35
C GLU A 61 7.37 -6.47 -6.90
N ALA A 62 7.31 -5.57 -7.88
CA ALA A 62 8.50 -4.98 -8.46
C ALA A 62 9.30 -4.16 -7.44
N GLU A 63 10.63 -4.38 -7.40
CA GLU A 63 11.55 -3.69 -6.46
C GLU A 63 11.42 -2.15 -6.48
N ILE A 64 11.11 -1.56 -7.66
CA ILE A 64 10.91 -0.12 -7.79
C ILE A 64 9.77 0.42 -6.91
N ILE A 65 8.74 -0.39 -6.64
CA ILE A 65 7.64 -0.03 -5.74
C ILE A 65 8.19 0.21 -4.33
N GLN A 66 8.97 -0.75 -3.81
CA GLN A 66 9.59 -0.61 -2.49
C GLN A 66 10.55 0.57 -2.44
N VAL A 67 11.34 0.79 -3.50
CA VAL A 67 12.28 1.92 -3.58
C VAL A 67 11.55 3.26 -3.51
N VAL A 68 10.43 3.41 -4.23
CA VAL A 68 9.61 4.63 -4.17
C VAL A 68 8.99 4.78 -2.78
N VAL A 69 8.44 3.70 -2.22
CA VAL A 69 7.82 3.73 -0.89
C VAL A 69 8.83 4.13 0.18
N ASN A 70 10.02 3.53 0.18
CA ASN A 70 11.10 3.83 1.11
C ASN A 70 11.55 5.28 1.02
N ARG A 71 11.60 5.86 -0.18
CA ARG A 71 12.05 7.25 -0.34
C ARG A 71 11.03 8.28 0.12
N VAL A 72 9.75 7.92 0.19
CA VAL A 72 8.66 8.88 0.42
C VAL A 72 8.05 8.74 1.80
N TRP A 73 7.87 7.51 2.30
CA TRP A 73 7.20 7.24 3.57
C TRP A 73 8.10 6.61 4.62
N TYR A 74 9.28 6.08 4.26
CA TYR A 74 10.11 5.28 5.16
C TYR A 74 11.62 5.55 5.00
N LYS A 75 12.03 6.80 4.78
CA LYS A 75 13.44 7.16 4.62
C LYS A 75 14.15 7.14 5.97
N ASP A 76 13.50 7.66 7.01
CA ASP A 76 14.02 7.67 8.38
C ASP A 76 12.88 7.61 9.42
N ALA A 77 13.25 7.57 10.70
CA ALA A 77 12.32 7.42 11.81
C ALA A 77 11.32 8.58 12.00
N LYS A 78 11.49 9.69 11.28
CA LYS A 78 10.63 10.88 11.35
C LYS A 78 9.63 10.95 10.19
N ASP A 79 9.69 10.03 9.24
CA ASP A 79 8.72 10.00 8.14
C ASP A 79 7.37 9.45 8.59
N ASP A 80 6.34 9.81 7.81
CA ASP A 80 4.94 9.47 8.07
C ASP A 80 4.70 7.97 8.21
N GLY A 81 5.40 7.13 7.46
CA GLY A 81 5.25 5.67 7.56
C GLY A 81 5.67 5.11 8.92
N ILE A 82 6.53 5.83 9.66
CA ILE A 82 6.94 5.48 11.02
C ILE A 82 6.07 6.19 12.06
N LEU A 83 5.89 7.50 11.92
CA LEU A 83 5.15 8.31 12.88
C LEU A 83 3.66 7.96 12.93
N LEU A 84 3.07 7.65 11.78
CA LEU A 84 1.67 7.28 11.62
C LEU A 84 1.53 5.77 11.38
N GLY A 85 2.24 4.98 12.18
CA GLY A 85 2.30 3.52 12.05
C GLY A 85 0.93 2.84 11.96
N ASP A 86 -0.08 3.33 12.69
CA ASP A 86 -1.46 2.80 12.67
C ASP A 86 -2.16 2.99 11.31
N THR A 87 -1.75 3.99 10.53
CA THR A 87 -2.29 4.26 9.19
C THR A 87 -1.53 3.51 8.11
N TYR A 88 -0.21 3.34 8.30
CA TYR A 88 0.70 2.80 7.30
C TYR A 88 1.14 1.35 7.55
N THR A 89 0.62 0.69 8.59
CA THR A 89 0.85 -0.73 8.87
C THR A 89 -0.47 -1.50 8.96
N PRO A 90 -0.82 -2.34 7.97
CA PRO A 90 -0.12 -2.56 6.70
C PRO A 90 -0.18 -1.32 5.80
N PHE A 91 0.68 -1.25 4.78
CA PHE A 91 0.73 -0.09 3.88
C PHE A 91 -0.64 0.07 3.18
N PRO A 92 -1.20 1.28 3.09
CA PRO A 92 -2.55 1.44 2.55
C PRO A 92 -2.58 1.08 1.06
N MET A 93 -3.55 0.27 0.65
CA MET A 93 -3.78 -0.10 -0.76
C MET A 93 -3.92 1.13 -1.67
N ARG A 94 -4.55 2.19 -1.17
CA ARG A 94 -4.65 3.49 -1.87
C ARG A 94 -3.28 4.15 -2.05
N GLY A 95 -2.38 4.00 -1.08
CA GLY A 95 -0.98 4.42 -1.20
C GLY A 95 -0.24 3.63 -2.27
N LEU A 96 -0.46 2.31 -2.34
CA LEU A 96 0.10 1.47 -3.40
C LEU A 96 -0.40 1.90 -4.79
N ALA A 97 -1.70 2.13 -4.95
CA ALA A 97 -2.27 2.66 -6.20
C ALA A 97 -1.63 3.99 -6.62
N LEU A 98 -1.37 4.88 -5.66
CA LEU A 98 -0.69 6.15 -5.93
C LEU A 98 0.74 5.95 -6.42
N VAL A 99 1.49 5.01 -5.83
CA VAL A 99 2.83 4.64 -6.27
C VAL A 99 2.81 4.07 -7.69
N LEU A 100 1.89 3.17 -8.00
CA LEU A 100 1.71 2.61 -9.34
C LEU A 100 1.40 3.71 -10.37
N THR A 101 0.56 4.67 -10.00
CA THR A 101 0.23 5.82 -10.86
C THR A 101 1.44 6.72 -11.08
N ALA A 102 2.26 6.96 -10.05
CA ALA A 102 3.48 7.73 -10.17
C ALA A 102 4.53 7.04 -11.06
N ILE A 103 4.63 5.71 -10.94
CA ILE A 103 5.46 4.88 -11.84
C ILE A 103 4.92 5.02 -13.26
N GLN A 104 3.62 4.84 -13.51
CA GLN A 104 3.01 5.04 -14.83
C GLN A 104 3.38 6.39 -15.43
N CYS A 105 3.25 7.47 -14.66
CA CYS A 105 3.62 8.80 -15.12
C CYS A 105 5.08 8.89 -15.54
N ALA A 106 5.99 8.31 -14.74
CA ALA A 106 7.41 8.28 -15.08
C ALA A 106 7.71 7.45 -16.34
N ILE A 107 6.92 6.41 -16.62
CA ILE A 107 7.01 5.65 -17.87
C ILE A 107 6.57 6.50 -19.06
N GLU A 108 5.45 7.20 -18.91
CA GLU A 108 4.91 8.08 -19.96
C GLU A 108 5.85 9.22 -20.31
N GLU A 109 6.67 9.71 -19.35
CA GLU A 109 7.74 10.69 -19.62
C GLU A 109 8.76 10.18 -20.68
N TRP A 110 8.83 8.87 -20.93
CA TRP A 110 9.76 8.23 -21.87
C TRP A 110 9.07 7.44 -23.00
N SER A 111 7.76 7.60 -23.17
CA SER A 111 6.91 6.78 -24.04
C SER A 111 7.32 6.69 -25.52
N PHE A 112 8.07 7.66 -26.06
CA PHE A 112 8.54 7.65 -27.46
C PHE A 112 10.05 7.43 -27.60
N GLY A 113 10.72 6.95 -26.54
CA GLY A 113 12.18 6.90 -26.49
C GLY A 113 12.83 8.29 -26.43
N GLN A 114 12.02 9.35 -26.33
CA GLN A 114 12.45 10.72 -26.06
C GLN A 114 11.84 11.17 -24.74
N TYR A 115 12.65 11.86 -23.94
CA TYR A 115 12.19 12.44 -22.69
C TYR A 115 11.23 13.60 -22.96
N SER A 116 10.03 13.52 -22.42
CA SER A 116 9.08 14.63 -22.37
C SER A 116 8.58 14.82 -20.94
N PRO A 117 8.71 16.03 -20.35
CA PRO A 117 8.25 16.26 -18.99
C PRO A 117 6.72 16.24 -18.94
N VAL A 118 6.14 15.18 -18.38
CA VAL A 118 4.70 15.06 -18.14
C VAL A 118 4.38 15.53 -16.73
N ALA A 119 3.39 16.40 -16.55
CA ALA A 119 3.03 16.88 -15.23
C ALA A 119 2.22 15.81 -14.46
N PHE A 120 2.78 15.30 -13.36
CA PHE A 120 2.03 14.47 -12.42
C PHE A 120 1.00 15.34 -11.67
N THR A 121 -0.20 15.44 -12.23
CA THR A 121 -1.30 16.20 -11.64
C THR A 121 -2.52 15.31 -11.48
N GLU A 122 -3.35 15.63 -10.48
CA GLU A 122 -4.61 14.91 -10.25
C GLU A 122 -5.48 14.92 -11.51
N GLN A 123 -5.64 16.07 -12.18
CA GLN A 123 -6.50 16.19 -13.35
C GLN A 123 -6.09 15.24 -14.49
N THR A 124 -4.79 15.03 -14.69
CA THR A 124 -4.26 14.13 -15.72
C THR A 124 -4.35 12.66 -15.32
N TYR A 125 -4.01 12.33 -14.07
CA TYR A 125 -3.83 10.94 -13.64
C TYR A 125 -4.98 10.38 -12.78
N LYS A 126 -6.06 11.14 -12.57
CA LYS A 126 -7.22 10.68 -11.80
C LYS A 126 -7.83 9.40 -12.34
N SER A 127 -7.95 9.28 -13.67
CA SER A 127 -8.47 8.08 -14.32
C SER A 127 -7.55 6.88 -14.10
N ALA A 128 -6.24 7.06 -14.30
CA ALA A 128 -5.23 6.03 -14.07
C ALA A 128 -5.19 5.58 -12.61
N TYR A 129 -5.18 6.51 -11.66
CA TYR A 129 -5.23 6.22 -10.24
C TYR A 129 -6.47 5.41 -9.86
N LYS A 130 -7.64 5.78 -10.39
CA LYS A 130 -8.87 5.02 -10.15
C LYS A 130 -8.77 3.61 -10.74
N ALA A 131 -8.27 3.46 -11.96
CA ALA A 131 -8.06 2.16 -12.58
C ALA A 131 -7.12 1.27 -11.76
N HIS A 132 -6.05 1.82 -11.19
CA HIS A 132 -5.16 1.09 -10.27
C HIS A 132 -5.87 0.69 -8.97
N CYS A 133 -6.69 1.57 -8.40
CA CYS A 133 -7.48 1.22 -7.22
C CYS A 133 -8.46 0.07 -7.51
N ASP A 134 -9.20 0.16 -8.62
CA ASP A 134 -10.18 -0.83 -9.04
C ASP A 134 -9.47 -2.18 -9.32
N GLY A 135 -8.32 -2.15 -10.02
CA GLY A 135 -7.53 -3.34 -10.30
C GLY A 135 -6.95 -4.03 -9.05
N LEU A 136 -6.42 -3.26 -8.10
CA LEU A 136 -5.94 -3.81 -6.82
C LEU A 136 -7.10 -4.41 -6.02
N GLN A 137 -8.27 -3.76 -6.01
CA GLN A 137 -9.44 -4.28 -5.33
C GLN A 137 -9.96 -5.57 -5.97
N THR A 138 -10.01 -5.64 -7.30
CA THR A 138 -10.36 -6.88 -8.02
C THR A 138 -9.35 -7.98 -7.72
N TYR A 139 -8.05 -7.68 -7.73
CA TYR A 139 -7.03 -8.68 -7.43
C TYR A 139 -7.17 -9.24 -6.00
N GLU A 140 -7.41 -8.38 -5.02
CA GLU A 140 -7.66 -8.82 -3.65
C GLU A 140 -8.91 -9.70 -3.57
N GLN A 141 -10.01 -9.33 -4.23
CA GLN A 141 -11.25 -10.11 -4.27
C GLN A 141 -11.05 -11.48 -4.93
N ASP A 142 -10.35 -11.53 -6.06
CA ASP A 142 -10.10 -12.74 -6.82
C ASP A 142 -9.12 -13.68 -6.11
N SER A 143 -8.20 -13.12 -5.30
CA SER A 143 -7.29 -13.90 -4.46
C SER A 143 -7.98 -14.60 -3.28
N LYS A 144 -9.23 -14.23 -2.97
CA LYS A 144 -10.09 -14.85 -1.94
C LYS A 144 -9.40 -14.96 -0.58
N GLU A 145 -9.13 -16.19 -0.13
CA GLU A 145 -8.55 -16.47 1.19
C GLU A 145 -7.06 -16.11 1.26
N LEU A 146 -6.38 -16.06 0.11
CA LEU A 146 -4.95 -15.74 0.04
C LEU A 146 -4.68 -14.26 0.35
N LYS A 147 -5.63 -13.36 0.07
CA LYS A 147 -5.53 -11.91 0.35
C LYS A 147 -4.19 -11.31 -0.06
N ILE A 148 -3.79 -11.59 -1.30
CA ILE A 148 -2.41 -11.37 -1.77
C ILE A 148 -2.03 -9.88 -1.72
N VAL A 149 -2.94 -8.97 -2.06
CA VAL A 149 -2.64 -7.52 -2.02
C VAL A 149 -2.45 -7.06 -0.58
N SER A 150 -3.21 -7.61 0.36
CA SER A 150 -3.00 -7.37 1.79
C SER A 150 -1.63 -7.87 2.26
N GLU A 151 -1.17 -9.03 1.79
CA GLU A 151 0.17 -9.55 2.10
C GLU A 151 1.28 -8.67 1.50
N ILE A 152 1.15 -8.26 0.24
CA ILE A 152 2.09 -7.33 -0.41
C ILE A 152 2.18 -6.03 0.39
N CYS A 153 1.04 -5.44 0.76
CA CYS A 153 0.97 -4.22 1.56
C CYS A 153 1.60 -4.38 2.94
N ALA A 154 1.44 -5.54 3.58
CA ALA A 154 2.08 -5.84 4.85
C ALA A 154 3.60 -5.97 4.69
N SER A 155 4.07 -6.64 3.63
CA SER A 155 5.50 -6.77 3.30
C SER A 155 6.12 -5.40 3.07
N ILE A 156 5.48 -4.55 2.26
CA ILE A 156 5.94 -3.19 1.96
C ILE A 156 6.16 -2.37 3.24
N ALA A 157 5.21 -2.43 4.18
CA ALA A 157 5.33 -1.72 5.45
C ALA A 157 6.45 -2.29 6.33
N GLN A 158 6.61 -3.61 6.39
CA GLN A 158 7.69 -4.23 7.16
C GLN A 158 9.07 -3.87 6.61
N GLU A 159 9.26 -3.99 5.30
CA GLU A 159 10.50 -3.61 4.63
C GLU A 159 10.79 -2.11 4.75
N GLY A 160 9.76 -1.28 4.65
CA GLY A 160 9.87 0.16 4.88
C GLY A 160 10.39 0.48 6.28
N ARG A 161 9.82 -0.14 7.31
CA ARG A 161 10.30 0.04 8.69
C ARG A 161 11.76 -0.37 8.86
N LEU A 162 12.17 -1.49 8.25
CA LEU A 162 13.58 -1.92 8.26
C LEU A 162 14.48 -0.87 7.59
N ASN A 163 14.06 -0.31 6.45
CA ASN A 163 14.79 0.75 5.76
C ASN A 163 14.96 2.00 6.64
N ALA A 164 13.93 2.38 7.38
CA ALA A 164 13.96 3.48 8.35
C ALA A 164 14.70 3.15 9.66
N LYS A 165 15.27 1.94 9.80
CA LYS A 165 15.88 1.41 11.04
C LYS A 165 14.93 1.37 12.24
N ALA A 166 13.63 1.26 11.97
CA ALA A 166 12.59 1.10 12.98
C ALA A 166 12.34 -0.38 13.28
N PRO A 167 11.93 -0.74 14.51
CA PRO A 167 11.55 -2.11 14.84
C PRO A 167 10.41 -2.62 13.95
N ARG A 168 10.45 -3.92 13.63
CA ARG A 168 9.30 -4.60 13.01
C ARG A 168 8.11 -4.52 13.96
N VAL A 169 6.92 -4.32 13.42
CA VAL A 169 5.68 -4.47 14.19
C VAL A 169 5.56 -5.95 14.54
N GLN A 170 5.82 -6.28 15.79
CA GLN A 170 5.37 -7.55 16.35
C GLN A 170 3.84 -7.46 16.35
N GLN A 171 3.16 -8.44 15.76
CA GLN A 171 1.72 -8.57 15.97
C GLN A 171 1.52 -8.67 17.48
N ALA A 172 1.10 -7.57 18.12
CA ALA A 172 0.69 -7.64 19.51
C ALA A 172 -0.36 -8.76 19.56
N PRO A 173 -0.25 -9.73 20.50
CA PRO A 173 -1.32 -10.69 20.67
C PRO A 173 -2.59 -9.87 20.81
N GLN A 174 -3.54 -10.08 19.88
CA GLN A 174 -4.80 -9.37 19.91
C GLN A 174 -5.33 -9.53 21.34
N MET A 175 -5.31 -8.45 22.11
CA MET A 175 -5.97 -8.40 23.41
C MET A 175 -7.47 -8.33 23.14
N MET A 176 -8.00 -9.33 22.42
CA MET A 176 -9.41 -9.59 22.44
C MET A 176 -9.72 -9.99 23.87
N LEU A 177 -10.51 -9.14 24.53
CA LEU A 177 -11.21 -9.56 25.74
C LEU A 177 -11.90 -10.88 25.41
N PRO A 178 -11.59 -11.98 26.13
CA PRO A 178 -12.21 -13.26 25.82
C PRO A 178 -13.73 -13.09 25.93
N GLU A 179 -14.48 -13.75 25.06
CA GLU A 179 -15.95 -13.67 25.01
C GLU A 179 -16.60 -13.97 26.39
N THR A 180 -15.89 -14.77 27.20
CA THR A 180 -16.22 -15.06 28.59
C THR A 180 -16.13 -13.85 29.51
N ALA A 181 -15.22 -12.91 29.28
CA ALA A 181 -15.09 -11.68 30.07
C ALA A 181 -16.30 -10.76 29.88
N ILE A 182 -16.80 -10.64 28.64
CA ILE A 182 -17.99 -9.85 28.33
C ILE A 182 -19.22 -10.49 28.97
N SER A 183 -19.37 -11.81 28.82
CA SER A 183 -20.47 -12.58 29.43
C SER A 183 -20.49 -12.46 30.96
N ASN A 184 -19.33 -12.56 31.61
CA ASN A 184 -19.18 -12.42 33.06
C ASN A 184 -19.47 -10.98 33.53
N ALA A 185 -19.08 -9.96 32.75
CA ALA A 185 -19.40 -8.56 33.06
C ALA A 185 -20.90 -8.28 33.02
N ILE A 186 -21.62 -8.87 32.06
CA ILE A 186 -23.08 -8.77 31.94
C ILE A 186 -23.74 -9.45 33.16
N ALA A 187 -23.34 -10.68 33.50
CA ALA A 187 -23.89 -11.42 34.63
C ALA A 187 -23.72 -10.66 35.97
N THR A 188 -22.51 -10.13 36.22
CA THR A 188 -22.22 -9.36 37.44
C THR A 188 -22.95 -8.01 37.48
N TYR A 189 -23.22 -7.38 36.34
CA TYR A 189 -24.04 -6.17 36.28
C TYR A 189 -25.51 -6.44 36.64
N VAL A 190 -26.10 -7.50 36.07
CA VAL A 190 -27.48 -7.91 36.35
C VAL A 190 -27.66 -8.26 37.83
N ALA A 191 -26.74 -9.02 38.42
CA ALA A 191 -26.79 -9.36 39.85
C ALA A 191 -26.76 -8.12 40.75
N ARG A 192 -25.87 -7.16 40.47
CA ARG A 192 -25.77 -5.89 41.22
C ARG A 192 -27.04 -5.02 41.08
N ARG A 193 -27.63 -4.99 39.88
CA ARG A 193 -28.88 -4.28 39.62
C ARG A 193 -30.04 -4.87 40.41
N ASN A 194 -30.16 -6.20 40.41
CA ASN A 194 -31.24 -6.92 41.10
C ASN A 194 -31.13 -6.78 42.63
N GLN A 195 -29.91 -6.76 43.19
CA GLN A 195 -29.69 -6.47 44.61
C GLN A 195 -30.10 -5.04 44.98
N LYS A 196 -29.76 -4.04 44.15
CA LYS A 196 -30.18 -2.64 44.37
C LYS A 196 -31.70 -2.45 44.29
N SER A 197 -32.39 -3.17 43.40
CA SER A 197 -33.86 -3.12 43.33
C SER A 197 -34.54 -3.85 44.49
N GLY A 198 -33.93 -4.90 45.06
CA GLY A 198 -34.44 -5.60 46.24
C GLY A 198 -34.33 -4.80 47.54
N LEU A 199 -33.29 -3.98 47.68
CA LEU A 199 -33.09 -3.08 48.83
C LEU A 199 -34.10 -1.92 48.90
N GLY A 200 -34.77 -1.58 47.80
CA GLY A 200 -35.81 -0.53 47.78
C GLY A 200 -37.20 -1.00 48.22
N ALA A 201 -37.47 -2.31 48.24
CA ALA A 201 -38.81 -2.84 48.55
C ALA A 201 -39.01 -3.14 50.05
N ALA A 202 -37.94 -3.26 50.85
CA ALA A 202 -38.02 -3.62 52.27
C ALA A 202 -38.11 -2.42 53.24
N SER A 203 -38.12 -1.19 52.74
CA SER A 203 -38.12 0.04 53.55
C SER A 203 -39.51 0.72 53.68
N GLY A 204 -40.59 0.09 53.17
CA GLY A 204 -41.92 0.70 53.08
C GLY A 204 -42.99 0.12 54.00
N ALA A 205 -42.65 -0.73 54.96
CA ALA A 205 -43.61 -1.34 55.88
C ALA A 205 -43.16 -1.17 57.33
N ALA A 206 -43.45 0.00 57.90
CA ALA A 206 -43.51 0.24 59.35
C ALA A 206 -44.53 1.36 59.61
#